data_AF-A0A965M9U8-F1
#
_entry.id   AF-A0A965M9U8-F1
#
_cell.length_a   1.000
_cell.length_b   1.000
_cell.length_c   1.000
_cell.angle_alpha   90.00
_cell.angle_beta   90.00
_cell.angle_gamma   90.00
#
_symmetry.space_group_name_H-M   'P 1'
#
loop_
_entity.id
_entity.type
_entity.pdbx_description
1 polymer ?
#
loop_
_entity_poly.entity_id
_entity_poly.type
_entity_poly.pdbx_seq_one_letter_code
_entity_poly.pdbx_strand_id
1 'polypeptide(L)'
;LDICGVDVVCEGVHRPLEETGGGIVEVNAAPGLRMHLAPSYGKPRAVGEAIIDLMYAPGDNGRIPVAAVAGTNGKTTTVRLIAHMLHQHGLRIGMTTTDGVYVNGQMIDDGDCSGPKSARNVLLHPDVDAAVFETARGGILREGLGFDHCDVAVVTNIGAGDHLGLNYINLRHNGATVIADYGHNPDAMVALAEAVERIATGKRVVVISGAGDRRDEDIRRQTEILGGTFDEVILYQDACQRGRADGEVIGLLRQGLVGASRVRHVEAIDGEFIAIDRGLERLATGDLCLVLIDQVQEALAHLKARCSG
;
A
#
# COMPACT_ATOMS: atom_id res chain seq x y z
N LEU A 1 -15.36 10.60 26.34
CA LEU A 1 -16.09 11.75 25.77
C LEU A 1 -15.36 12.97 26.28
N ASP A 2 -14.52 13.58 25.45
CA ASP A 2 -13.60 14.62 25.92
C ASP A 2 -14.27 15.99 25.94
N ILE A 3 -15.32 16.18 25.13
CA ILE A 3 -16.11 17.41 25.01
C ILE A 3 -17.59 17.08 24.90
N CYS A 4 -18.44 17.87 25.57
CA CYS A 4 -19.87 17.93 25.30
C CYS A 4 -20.34 19.38 25.10
N GLY A 5 -21.35 19.55 24.26
CA GLY A 5 -22.16 20.77 24.21
C GLY A 5 -23.30 20.70 25.20
N VAL A 6 -23.61 21.82 25.85
CA VAL A 6 -24.79 21.95 26.71
C VAL A 6 -25.59 23.13 26.22
N ASP A 7 -26.80 22.86 25.74
CA ASP A 7 -27.72 23.89 25.30
C ASP A 7 -28.57 24.34 26.49
N VAL A 8 -28.55 25.64 26.75
CA VAL A 8 -29.20 26.24 27.92
C VAL A 8 -30.10 27.38 27.51
N VAL A 9 -31.28 27.43 28.12
CA VAL A 9 -32.19 28.57 28.06
C VAL A 9 -32.04 29.36 29.35
N CYS A 10 -31.63 30.62 29.24
CA CYS A 10 -31.48 31.53 30.37
C CYS A 10 -31.58 32.99 29.93
N GLU A 11 -31.86 33.90 30.87
CA GLU A 11 -31.83 35.34 30.60
C GLU A 11 -30.39 35.87 30.41
N GLY A 12 -29.41 35.18 30.97
CA GLY A 12 -27.99 35.46 30.76
C GLY A 12 -27.07 34.55 31.58
N VAL A 13 -25.82 34.42 31.13
CA VAL A 13 -24.82 33.50 31.71
C VAL A 13 -23.96 34.10 32.83
N HIS A 14 -24.34 35.26 33.35
CA HIS A 14 -23.57 36.01 34.35
C HIS A 14 -24.01 35.74 35.81
N ARG A 15 -25.12 35.01 35.99
CA ARG A 15 -25.64 34.55 37.28
C ARG A 15 -25.94 33.04 37.19
N PRO A 16 -26.01 32.32 38.32
CA PRO A 16 -26.40 30.91 38.34
C PRO A 16 -27.75 30.66 37.67
N LEU A 17 -27.89 29.51 37.00
CA LEU A 17 -29.11 29.13 36.28
C LEU A 17 -30.29 28.93 37.25
N GLU A 18 -30.04 28.38 38.44
CA GLU A 18 -31.09 28.13 39.44
C GLU A 18 -31.74 29.43 39.93
N GLU A 19 -30.97 30.50 40.03
CA GLU A 19 -31.45 31.81 40.50
C GLU A 19 -32.30 32.55 39.45
N THR A 20 -32.12 32.22 38.17
CA THR A 20 -32.75 32.91 37.03
C THR A 20 -33.86 32.09 36.39
N GLY A 21 -34.17 30.91 36.92
CA GLY A 21 -35.14 29.98 36.33
C GLY A 21 -34.68 29.43 34.97
N GLY A 22 -33.37 29.45 34.70
CA GLY A 22 -32.79 28.87 33.51
C GLY A 22 -32.78 27.34 33.55
N GLY A 23 -32.67 26.70 32.39
CA GLY A 23 -32.71 25.25 32.27
C GLY A 23 -31.82 24.71 31.16
N ILE A 24 -31.31 23.49 31.36
CA ILE A 24 -30.61 22.72 30.34
C ILE A 24 -31.66 22.09 29.42
N VAL A 25 -31.50 22.29 28.12
CA VAL A 25 -32.38 21.75 27.08
C VAL A 25 -31.81 20.46 26.51
N GLU A 26 -30.52 20.44 26.20
CA GLU A 26 -29.87 19.32 25.51
C GLU A 26 -28.40 19.20 25.93
N VAL A 27 -27.90 17.96 25.91
CA VAL A 27 -26.46 17.67 26.04
C VAL A 27 -26.02 16.84 24.85
N ASN A 28 -25.05 17.36 24.08
CA ASN A 28 -24.62 16.83 22.79
C ASN A 28 -23.16 16.37 22.82
N ALA A 29 -22.88 15.19 22.27
CA ALA A 29 -21.52 14.64 22.15
C ALA A 29 -20.68 15.30 21.03
N ALA A 30 -21.33 16.02 20.11
CA ALA A 30 -20.69 16.70 18.97
C ALA A 30 -21.26 18.12 18.84
N PRO A 31 -20.83 19.08 19.67
CA PRO A 31 -21.36 20.44 19.65
C PRO A 31 -21.08 21.17 18.34
N GLY A 32 -22.10 21.85 17.81
CA GLY A 32 -21.93 22.75 16.69
C GLY A 32 -21.26 24.06 17.10
N LEU A 33 -20.09 24.38 16.52
CA LEU A 33 -19.35 25.62 16.87
C LEU A 33 -19.87 26.88 16.14
N ARG A 34 -20.79 26.72 15.19
CA ARG A 34 -21.26 27.80 14.30
C ARG A 34 -21.78 29.01 15.06
N MET A 35 -22.57 28.79 16.11
CA MET A 35 -23.16 29.85 16.92
C MET A 35 -22.13 30.70 17.66
N HIS A 36 -20.93 30.18 17.89
CA HIS A 36 -19.84 30.93 18.52
C HIS A 36 -18.94 31.62 17.49
N LEU A 37 -18.66 30.95 16.37
CA LEU A 37 -17.79 31.47 15.31
C LEU A 37 -18.48 32.52 14.43
N ALA A 38 -19.79 32.38 14.19
CA ALA A 38 -20.60 33.26 13.36
C ALA A 38 -22.00 33.44 13.97
N PRO A 39 -22.11 34.12 15.13
CA PRO A 39 -23.39 34.32 15.79
C PRO A 39 -24.32 35.24 14.97
N SER A 40 -25.63 34.99 15.05
CA SER A 40 -26.65 35.89 14.50
C SER A 40 -26.64 37.27 15.17
N TYR A 41 -26.26 37.32 16.46
CA TYR A 41 -26.13 38.54 17.25
C TYR A 41 -24.92 38.43 18.20
N GLY A 42 -24.15 39.52 18.35
CA GLY A 42 -23.01 39.59 19.27
C GLY A 42 -21.65 39.39 18.59
N LYS A 43 -20.60 39.21 19.41
CA LYS A 43 -19.21 39.12 18.95
C LYS A 43 -18.80 37.65 18.73
N PRO A 44 -18.23 37.31 17.56
CA PRO A 44 -17.59 36.01 17.33
C PRO A 44 -16.54 35.64 18.39
N ARG A 45 -16.42 34.35 18.71
CA ARG A 45 -15.45 33.79 19.65
C ARG A 45 -14.77 32.58 19.01
N ALA A 46 -13.44 32.55 19.09
CA ALA A 46 -12.61 31.44 18.60
C ALA A 46 -12.65 30.24 19.56
N VAL A 47 -13.84 29.69 19.80
CA VAL A 47 -14.02 28.56 20.72
C VAL A 47 -13.33 27.28 20.25
N GLY A 48 -13.10 27.13 18.93
CA GLY A 48 -12.38 25.99 18.39
C GLY A 48 -10.92 25.92 18.87
N GLU A 49 -10.22 27.06 18.87
CA GLU A 49 -8.85 27.16 19.40
C GLU A 49 -8.82 26.82 20.89
N ALA A 50 -9.74 27.43 21.67
CA ALA A 50 -9.85 27.14 23.11
C ALA A 50 -10.15 25.66 23.42
N ILE A 51 -10.95 25.00 22.57
CA ILE A 51 -11.25 23.58 22.69
C ILE A 51 -9.98 22.76 22.43
N ILE A 52 -9.25 23.04 21.35
CA ILE A 52 -8.00 22.33 21.01
C ILE A 52 -6.94 22.54 22.09
N ASP A 53 -6.79 23.76 22.60
CA ASP A 53 -5.86 24.10 23.69
C ASP A 53 -6.19 23.38 25.01
N LEU A 54 -7.45 23.00 25.23
CA LEU A 54 -7.88 22.20 26.38
C LEU A 54 -7.65 20.70 26.15
N MET A 55 -7.72 20.23 24.91
CA MET A 55 -7.54 18.81 24.56
C MET A 55 -6.08 18.39 24.51
N TYR A 56 -5.19 19.29 24.09
CA TYR A 56 -3.79 18.96 23.79
C TYR A 56 -2.82 19.85 24.56
N ALA A 57 -1.69 19.27 24.96
CA ALA A 57 -0.64 20.03 25.65
C ALA A 57 0.04 21.04 24.69
N PRO A 58 0.60 22.15 25.20
CA PRO A 58 1.34 23.09 24.35
C PRO A 58 2.48 22.40 23.58
N GLY A 59 2.43 22.48 22.25
CA GLY A 59 3.41 21.85 21.34
C GLY A 59 3.05 20.44 20.89
N ASP A 60 1.95 19.87 21.38
CA ASP A 60 1.38 18.63 20.87
C ASP A 60 0.72 18.88 19.51
N ASN A 61 0.89 17.93 18.58
CA ASN A 61 0.32 17.98 17.24
C ASN A 61 -0.94 17.11 17.10
N GLY A 62 -1.38 16.47 18.20
CA GLY A 62 -2.58 15.65 18.28
C GLY A 62 -2.53 14.36 17.47
N ARG A 63 -1.35 13.97 16.98
CA ARG A 63 -1.17 12.74 16.20
C ARG A 63 -1.03 11.54 17.14
N ILE A 64 -1.62 10.43 16.72
CA ILE A 64 -1.33 9.12 17.31
C ILE A 64 0.17 8.84 17.09
N PRO A 65 0.96 8.55 18.13
CA PRO A 65 2.34 8.10 17.97
C PRO A 65 2.40 6.78 17.21
N VAL A 66 3.25 6.71 16.20
CA VAL A 66 3.36 5.55 15.30
C VAL A 66 4.77 4.98 15.31
N ALA A 67 4.86 3.67 15.57
CA ALA A 67 6.05 2.87 15.29
C ALA A 67 5.81 1.97 14.07
N ALA A 68 6.64 2.08 13.04
CA ALA A 68 6.57 1.24 11.84
C ALA A 68 7.70 0.21 11.83
N VAL A 69 7.39 -1.05 11.53
CA VAL A 69 8.36 -2.15 11.50
C VAL A 69 8.39 -2.79 10.12
N ALA A 70 9.57 -2.74 9.48
CA ALA A 70 9.85 -3.33 8.19
C ALA A 70 11.06 -4.30 8.28
N GLY A 71 11.28 -5.08 7.23
CA GLY A 71 12.39 -6.04 7.12
C GLY A 71 11.97 -7.42 6.64
N THR A 72 12.94 -8.32 6.42
CA THR A 72 12.64 -9.67 5.90
C THR A 72 11.98 -10.53 6.98
N ASN A 73 12.66 -10.68 8.13
CA ASN A 73 12.26 -11.58 9.21
C ASN A 73 12.06 -10.84 10.54
N GLY A 74 11.23 -11.39 11.42
CA GLY A 74 11.06 -10.89 12.79
C GLY A 74 10.15 -9.68 12.96
N LYS A 75 9.54 -9.17 11.87
CA LYS A 75 8.62 -8.03 11.92
C LYS A 75 7.48 -8.23 12.93
N THR A 76 6.68 -9.28 12.76
CA THR A 76 5.54 -9.60 13.64
C THR A 76 5.95 -9.72 15.10
N THR A 77 7.08 -10.37 15.38
CA THR A 77 7.61 -10.50 16.75
C THR A 77 7.99 -9.14 17.32
N THR A 78 8.72 -8.31 16.56
CA THR A 78 9.10 -6.96 16.97
C THR A 78 7.88 -6.07 17.18
N VAL A 79 6.88 -6.11 16.30
CA VAL A 79 5.62 -5.38 16.43
C VAL A 79 4.91 -5.75 17.72
N ARG A 80 4.76 -7.05 18.02
CA ARG A 80 4.12 -7.52 19.26
C ARG A 80 4.90 -7.11 20.51
N LEU A 81 6.24 -7.11 20.47
CA LEU A 81 7.06 -6.66 21.58
C LEU A 81 6.90 -5.16 21.85
N ILE A 82 6.95 -4.31 20.81
CA ILE A 82 6.75 -2.86 20.94
C ILE A 82 5.33 -2.59 21.46
N ALA A 83 4.30 -3.23 20.88
CA ALA A 83 2.93 -3.08 21.31
C ALA A 83 2.75 -3.49 22.78
N HIS A 84 3.37 -4.59 23.22
CA HIS A 84 3.32 -5.02 24.61
C HIS A 84 3.98 -4.01 25.57
N MET A 85 5.13 -3.45 25.21
CA MET A 85 5.80 -2.43 26.02
C MET A 85 4.95 -1.16 26.15
N LEU A 86 4.37 -0.68 25.05
CA LEU A 86 3.49 0.50 25.07
C LEU A 86 2.21 0.25 25.88
N HIS A 87 1.65 -0.96 25.78
CA HIS A 87 0.49 -1.35 26.58
C HIS A 87 0.79 -1.38 28.09
N GLN A 88 1.98 -1.85 28.50
CA GLN A 88 2.42 -1.79 29.91
C GLN A 88 2.55 -0.35 30.45
N HIS A 89 2.70 0.64 29.56
CA HIS A 89 2.67 2.06 29.88
C HIS A 89 1.25 2.65 29.92
N GLY A 90 0.21 1.81 29.82
CA GLY A 90 -1.20 2.22 29.96
C GLY A 90 -1.84 2.76 28.69
N LEU A 91 -1.18 2.66 27.53
CA LEU A 91 -1.73 3.11 26.24
C LEU A 91 -2.60 2.03 25.60
N ARG A 92 -3.72 2.43 24.99
CA ARG A 92 -4.54 1.56 24.14
C ARG A 92 -3.89 1.44 22.76
N ILE A 93 -3.44 0.25 22.40
CA ILE A 93 -2.60 0.06 21.21
C ILE A 93 -3.43 -0.44 20.04
N GLY A 94 -3.24 0.22 18.89
CA GLY A 94 -3.62 -0.31 17.60
C GLY A 94 -2.42 -0.97 16.92
N MET A 95 -2.59 -2.19 16.41
CA MET A 95 -1.48 -2.98 15.85
C MET A 95 -1.92 -3.65 14.57
N THR A 96 -1.05 -3.61 13.56
CA THR A 96 -1.21 -4.43 12.34
C THR A 96 -0.11 -5.48 12.27
N THR A 97 -0.47 -6.71 11.89
CA THR A 97 0.45 -7.83 11.68
C THR A 97 0.06 -8.60 10.43
N THR A 98 0.87 -9.59 10.03
CA THR A 98 0.53 -10.51 8.93
C THR A 98 -0.69 -11.41 9.19
N ASP A 99 -1.19 -11.47 10.42
CA ASP A 99 -2.32 -12.32 10.80
C ASP A 99 -3.59 -11.57 11.23
N GLY A 100 -3.52 -10.24 11.40
CA GLY A 100 -4.72 -9.46 11.67
C GLY A 100 -4.47 -8.01 12.07
N VAL A 101 -5.57 -7.31 12.34
CA VAL A 101 -5.58 -6.01 13.03
C VAL A 101 -6.05 -6.20 14.45
N TYR A 102 -5.33 -5.61 15.40
CA TYR A 102 -5.63 -5.68 16.82
C TYR A 102 -5.79 -4.30 17.40
N VAL A 103 -6.85 -4.09 18.19
CA VAL A 103 -7.03 -2.88 19.00
C VAL A 103 -7.19 -3.31 20.46
N ASN A 104 -6.32 -2.79 21.31
CA ASN A 104 -6.30 -3.07 22.75
C ASN A 104 -6.35 -4.58 23.08
N GLY A 105 -5.61 -5.38 22.32
CA GLY A 105 -5.52 -6.84 22.49
C GLY A 105 -6.66 -7.65 21.87
N GLN A 106 -7.69 -7.01 21.32
CA GLN A 106 -8.77 -7.67 20.59
C GLN A 106 -8.52 -7.63 19.10
N MET A 107 -8.66 -8.77 18.43
CA MET A 107 -8.60 -8.85 16.97
C MET A 107 -9.89 -8.29 16.38
N ILE A 108 -9.78 -7.33 15.47
CA ILE A 108 -10.93 -6.66 14.82
C ILE A 108 -11.02 -6.96 13.32
N ASP A 109 -9.95 -7.47 12.72
CA ASP A 109 -9.87 -7.88 11.32
C ASP A 109 -8.86 -9.03 11.20
N ASP A 110 -9.10 -9.98 10.29
CA ASP A 110 -8.27 -11.18 10.10
C ASP A 110 -7.55 -11.21 8.74
N GLY A 111 -6.50 -12.02 8.63
CA GLY A 111 -5.70 -12.17 7.40
C GLY A 111 -4.48 -11.24 7.33
N ASP A 112 -3.87 -11.13 6.14
CA ASP A 112 -2.69 -10.29 5.95
C ASP A 112 -3.03 -8.80 6.01
N CYS A 113 -2.80 -8.21 7.19
CA CYS A 113 -3.10 -6.83 7.50
C CYS A 113 -1.87 -5.92 7.49
N SER A 114 -0.78 -6.34 6.84
CA SER A 114 0.47 -5.57 6.76
C SER A 114 0.43 -4.38 5.76
N GLY A 115 -0.77 -4.06 5.26
CA GLY A 115 -1.00 -3.09 4.18
C GLY A 115 -1.60 -1.74 4.65
N PRO A 116 -1.63 -0.73 3.74
CA PRO A 116 -2.06 0.64 4.06
C PRO A 116 -3.50 0.77 4.56
N LYS A 117 -4.42 -0.06 4.06
CA LYS A 117 -5.82 -0.05 4.48
C LYS A 117 -5.95 -0.36 5.98
N SER A 118 -5.27 -1.39 6.46
CA SER A 118 -5.29 -1.81 7.85
C SER A 118 -4.69 -0.76 8.78
N ALA A 119 -3.57 -0.14 8.38
CA ALA A 119 -2.97 0.96 9.14
C ALA A 119 -3.92 2.17 9.25
N ARG A 120 -4.62 2.54 8.16
CA ARG A 120 -5.63 3.61 8.20
C ARG A 120 -6.80 3.27 9.13
N ASN A 121 -7.27 2.03 9.10
CA ASN A 121 -8.34 1.59 10.00
C ASN A 121 -7.96 1.75 11.47
N VAL A 122 -6.71 1.42 11.82
CA VAL A 122 -6.17 1.63 13.17
C VAL A 122 -6.12 3.12 13.53
N LEU A 123 -5.58 3.97 12.64
CA LEU A 123 -5.45 5.42 12.92
C LEU A 123 -6.80 6.14 13.05
N LEU A 124 -7.87 5.58 12.50
CA LEU A 124 -9.22 6.11 12.61
C LEU A 124 -10.01 5.53 13.79
N HIS A 125 -9.44 4.55 14.51
CA HIS A 125 -10.14 3.89 15.60
C HIS A 125 -10.12 4.75 16.88
N PRO A 126 -11.28 5.05 17.51
CA PRO A 126 -11.37 5.97 18.65
C PRO A 126 -10.68 5.44 19.92
N ASP A 127 -10.44 4.14 19.99
CA ASP A 127 -9.75 3.50 21.11
C ASP A 127 -8.25 3.29 20.92
N VAL A 128 -7.60 4.07 20.05
CA VAL A 128 -6.16 3.95 19.80
C VAL A 128 -5.44 5.20 20.29
N ASP A 129 -4.55 5.01 21.26
CA ASP A 129 -3.68 6.06 21.80
C ASP A 129 -2.28 6.02 21.17
N ALA A 130 -1.83 4.85 20.69
CA ALA A 130 -0.58 4.65 19.96
C ALA A 130 -0.71 3.49 18.97
N ALA A 131 0.05 3.52 17.88
CA ALA A 131 -0.03 2.52 16.83
C ALA A 131 1.31 1.87 16.50
N VAL A 132 1.29 0.56 16.25
CA VAL A 132 2.47 -0.22 15.84
C VAL A 132 2.14 -0.99 14.56
N PHE A 133 2.79 -0.63 13.46
CA PHE A 133 2.47 -1.19 12.15
C PHE A 133 3.53 -2.15 11.65
N GLU A 134 3.14 -3.40 11.44
CA GLU A 134 3.87 -4.26 10.53
C GLU A 134 3.70 -3.73 9.11
N THR A 135 4.81 -3.31 8.50
CA THR A 135 4.82 -2.74 7.17
C THR A 135 5.60 -3.67 6.25
N ALA A 136 4.88 -4.46 5.46
CA ALA A 136 5.51 -5.35 4.51
C ALA A 136 6.04 -4.56 3.30
N ARG A 137 7.24 -4.90 2.83
CA ARG A 137 7.83 -4.33 1.61
C ARG A 137 6.87 -4.38 0.41
N GLY A 138 6.17 -5.50 0.24
CA GLY A 138 5.16 -5.66 -0.81
C GLY A 138 4.01 -4.67 -0.69
N GLY A 139 3.54 -4.40 0.53
CA GLY A 139 2.51 -3.38 0.80
C GLY A 139 2.98 -1.98 0.43
N ILE A 140 4.20 -1.60 0.84
CA ILE A 140 4.82 -0.30 0.50
C ILE A 140 4.90 -0.12 -1.02
N LEU A 141 5.38 -1.14 -1.74
CA LEU A 141 5.54 -1.08 -3.19
C LEU A 141 4.20 -1.10 -3.95
N ARG A 142 3.20 -1.81 -3.44
CA ARG A 142 1.89 -1.90 -4.11
C ARG A 142 1.04 -0.65 -3.90
N GLU A 143 0.99 -0.14 -2.68
CA GLU A 143 -0.02 0.82 -2.24
C GLU A 143 0.55 1.99 -1.41
N GLY A 144 1.87 2.05 -1.22
CA GLY A 144 2.52 3.04 -0.37
C GLY A 144 2.39 2.72 1.13
N LEU A 145 2.53 3.75 1.97
CA LEU A 145 2.31 3.64 3.40
C LEU A 145 0.86 4.02 3.75
N GLY A 146 0.31 3.40 4.80
CA GLY A 146 -1.01 3.77 5.34
C GLY A 146 -1.00 5.03 6.21
N PHE A 147 0.16 5.66 6.35
CA PHE A 147 0.41 6.82 7.21
C PHE A 147 1.42 7.75 6.51
N ASP A 148 1.33 9.04 6.80
CA ASP A 148 2.21 10.09 6.28
C ASP A 148 3.43 10.34 7.17
N HIS A 149 3.37 9.91 8.43
CA HIS A 149 4.42 10.10 9.43
C HIS A 149 4.50 8.91 10.41
N CYS A 150 5.71 8.56 10.82
CA CYS A 150 5.96 7.69 11.97
C CYS A 150 7.09 8.26 12.83
N ASP A 151 6.94 8.17 14.15
CA ASP A 151 7.92 8.66 15.12
C ASP A 151 9.16 7.75 15.17
N VAL A 152 8.94 6.45 14.98
CA VAL A 152 10.00 5.45 14.97
C VAL A 152 9.82 4.51 13.79
N ALA A 153 10.86 4.34 12.98
CA ALA A 153 10.95 3.31 11.97
C ALA A 153 11.99 2.26 12.39
N VAL A 154 11.56 1.00 12.45
CA VAL A 154 12.42 -0.14 12.79
C VAL A 154 12.60 -1.00 11.55
N VAL A 155 13.86 -1.20 11.15
CA VAL A 155 14.23 -2.16 10.11
C VAL A 155 14.91 -3.33 10.79
N THR A 156 14.22 -4.47 10.88
CA THR A 156 14.71 -5.64 11.64
C THR A 156 15.96 -6.25 11.01
N ASN A 157 15.90 -6.51 9.71
CA ASN A 157 17.00 -6.98 8.89
C ASN A 157 16.72 -6.65 7.43
N ILE A 158 17.81 -6.55 6.68
CA ILE A 158 17.82 -6.53 5.22
C ILE A 158 18.60 -7.80 4.83
N GLY A 159 17.89 -8.86 4.48
CA GLY A 159 18.53 -10.13 4.14
C GLY A 159 19.35 -10.06 2.85
N ALA A 160 20.47 -10.78 2.76
CA ALA A 160 21.07 -11.10 1.48
C ALA A 160 20.17 -12.15 0.80
N GLY A 161 19.44 -11.72 -0.23
CA GLY A 161 18.24 -12.39 -0.74
C GLY A 161 17.02 -11.45 -0.77
N ASP A 162 17.10 -10.32 -0.06
CA ASP A 162 16.11 -9.24 -0.03
C ASP A 162 16.40 -8.21 -1.12
N HIS A 163 16.65 -8.72 -2.32
CA HIS A 163 16.74 -7.93 -3.52
C HIS A 163 15.29 -7.59 -3.95
N LEU A 164 15.03 -6.31 -4.18
CA LEU A 164 13.85 -5.72 -4.83
C LEU A 164 12.97 -6.72 -5.64
N GLY A 165 11.85 -7.19 -5.08
CA GLY A 165 10.82 -7.91 -5.84
C GLY A 165 10.87 -9.45 -5.81
N LEU A 166 11.90 -10.07 -5.25
CA LEU A 166 12.35 -11.35 -5.79
C LEU A 166 11.80 -12.58 -5.05
N ASN A 167 10.56 -12.93 -5.38
CA ASN A 167 10.17 -14.35 -5.47
C ASN A 167 10.78 -14.97 -6.75
N TYR A 168 12.09 -14.83 -6.96
CA TYR A 168 12.75 -15.40 -8.13
C TYR A 168 12.59 -16.93 -8.11
N ILE A 169 11.68 -17.45 -8.93
CA ILE A 169 11.84 -18.81 -9.40
C ILE A 169 12.71 -18.72 -10.65
N ASN A 170 14.01 -18.99 -10.46
CA ASN A 170 14.95 -19.15 -11.56
C ASN A 170 14.80 -20.57 -12.11
N LEU A 171 14.15 -20.67 -13.26
CA LEU A 171 13.94 -21.92 -13.97
C LEU A 171 14.88 -22.01 -15.17
N ARG A 172 15.18 -23.23 -15.57
CA ARG A 172 15.93 -23.51 -16.80
C ARG A 172 14.97 -24.04 -17.85
N HIS A 173 15.06 -23.52 -19.06
CA HIS A 173 14.29 -24.02 -20.20
C HIS A 173 15.21 -24.05 -21.43
N ASN A 174 15.55 -25.24 -21.93
CA ASN A 174 16.42 -25.42 -23.11
C ASN A 174 17.74 -24.64 -23.05
N GLY A 175 18.35 -24.54 -21.85
CA GLY A 175 19.58 -23.78 -21.62
C GLY A 175 19.40 -22.26 -21.51
N ALA A 176 18.18 -21.74 -21.58
CA ALA A 176 17.82 -20.37 -21.26
C ALA A 176 17.54 -20.21 -19.76
N THR A 177 17.59 -18.95 -19.29
CA THR A 177 17.16 -18.55 -17.94
C THR A 177 15.73 -18.05 -18.00
N VAL A 178 14.84 -18.58 -17.18
CA VAL A 178 13.48 -18.08 -17.05
C VAL A 178 13.28 -17.56 -15.63
N ILE A 179 12.77 -16.35 -15.53
CA ILE A 179 12.55 -15.63 -14.28
C ILE A 179 11.06 -15.31 -14.20
N ALA A 180 10.41 -15.71 -13.13
CA ALA A 180 9.04 -15.29 -12.82
C ALA A 180 9.05 -14.23 -11.70
N ASP A 181 8.30 -13.15 -11.87
CA ASP A 181 8.12 -12.08 -10.89
C ASP A 181 6.67 -11.54 -10.92
N TYR A 182 6.21 -10.91 -9.84
CA TYR A 182 4.85 -10.34 -9.71
C TYR A 182 4.87 -8.80 -9.69
N GLY A 183 6.04 -8.17 -9.79
CA GLY A 183 6.17 -6.72 -9.81
C GLY A 183 5.48 -6.12 -11.03
N HIS A 184 4.53 -5.23 -10.80
CA HIS A 184 3.81 -4.48 -11.86
C HIS A 184 3.82 -2.96 -11.59
N ASN A 185 4.78 -2.45 -10.83
CA ASN A 185 4.96 -1.00 -10.59
C ASN A 185 6.25 -0.49 -11.25
N PRO A 186 6.36 0.82 -11.56
CA PRO A 186 7.54 1.38 -12.21
C PRO A 186 8.86 1.10 -11.49
N ASP A 187 8.91 1.19 -10.17
CA ASP A 187 10.16 0.96 -9.41
C ASP A 187 10.65 -0.49 -9.49
N ALA A 188 9.71 -1.45 -9.45
CA ALA A 188 10.00 -2.85 -9.67
C ALA A 188 10.50 -3.10 -11.10
N MET A 189 9.95 -2.39 -12.10
CA MET A 189 10.44 -2.49 -13.48
C MET A 189 11.88 -2.00 -13.59
N VAL A 190 12.24 -0.90 -12.92
CA VAL A 190 13.63 -0.40 -12.89
C VAL A 190 14.56 -1.45 -12.28
N ALA A 191 14.19 -1.99 -11.11
CA ALA A 191 15.00 -2.99 -10.42
C ALA A 191 15.19 -4.28 -11.25
N LEU A 192 14.11 -4.77 -11.88
CA LEU A 192 14.16 -5.94 -12.74
C LEU A 192 14.99 -5.68 -14.00
N ALA A 193 14.87 -4.51 -14.60
CA ALA A 193 15.69 -4.10 -15.73
C ALA A 193 17.18 -4.10 -15.38
N GLU A 194 17.56 -3.46 -14.28
CA GLU A 194 18.95 -3.43 -13.79
C GLU A 194 19.50 -4.83 -13.48
N ALA A 195 18.67 -5.70 -12.89
CA ALA A 195 19.06 -7.08 -12.61
C ALA A 195 19.29 -7.87 -13.90
N VAL A 196 18.35 -7.79 -14.86
CA VAL A 196 18.43 -8.44 -16.16
C VAL A 196 19.66 -7.97 -16.93
N GLU A 197 20.00 -6.68 -16.89
CA GLU A 197 21.20 -6.16 -17.54
C GLU A 197 22.50 -6.80 -17.05
N ARG A 198 22.57 -7.18 -15.76
CA ARG A 198 23.75 -7.79 -15.16
C ARG A 198 23.87 -9.29 -15.41
N ILE A 199 22.76 -9.98 -15.62
CA ILE A 199 22.72 -11.46 -15.69
C ILE A 199 22.46 -12.00 -17.09
N ALA A 200 21.78 -11.25 -17.96
CA ALA A 200 21.45 -11.71 -19.30
C ALA A 200 22.69 -11.69 -20.20
N THR A 201 22.98 -12.83 -20.81
CA THR A 201 24.10 -12.98 -21.74
C THR A 201 23.65 -13.06 -23.20
N GLY A 202 22.44 -13.58 -23.45
CA GLY A 202 21.80 -13.62 -24.77
C GLY A 202 20.67 -12.61 -24.94
N LYS A 203 19.71 -12.99 -25.79
CA LYS A 203 18.50 -12.21 -26.08
C LYS A 203 17.60 -12.14 -24.85
N ARG A 204 16.93 -11.00 -24.67
CA ARG A 204 16.06 -10.73 -23.52
C ARG A 204 14.61 -10.64 -23.98
N VAL A 205 13.79 -11.54 -23.49
CA VAL A 205 12.34 -11.58 -23.71
C VAL A 205 11.63 -11.19 -22.42
N VAL A 206 10.60 -10.35 -22.51
CA VAL A 206 9.69 -10.09 -21.39
C VAL A 206 8.26 -10.43 -21.77
N VAL A 207 7.57 -11.14 -20.88
CA VAL A 207 6.13 -11.38 -20.92
C VAL A 207 5.50 -10.52 -19.84
N ILE A 208 4.63 -9.59 -20.21
CA ILE A 208 4.06 -8.58 -19.30
C ILE A 208 2.59 -8.29 -19.60
N SER A 209 1.83 -8.04 -18.53
CA SER A 209 0.53 -7.38 -18.56
C SER A 209 0.55 -6.16 -17.63
N GLY A 210 -0.53 -5.39 -17.62
CA GLY A 210 -0.71 -4.25 -16.72
C GLY A 210 -1.91 -4.49 -15.81
N ALA A 211 -1.78 -4.14 -14.53
CA ALA A 211 -2.90 -4.14 -13.61
C ALA A 211 -3.85 -2.97 -13.96
N GLY A 212 -5.09 -3.29 -14.37
CA GLY A 212 -6.06 -2.32 -14.91
C GLY A 212 -6.52 -1.25 -13.91
N ASP A 213 -6.35 -1.48 -12.62
CA ASP A 213 -6.64 -0.55 -11.51
C ASP A 213 -5.57 0.54 -11.33
N ARG A 214 -4.46 0.50 -12.08
CA ARG A 214 -3.43 1.55 -12.07
C ARG A 214 -3.79 2.75 -12.94
N ARG A 215 -3.14 3.88 -12.67
CA ARG A 215 -3.25 5.10 -13.50
C ARG A 215 -2.63 4.85 -14.87
N ASP A 216 -3.17 5.51 -15.89
CA ASP A 216 -2.66 5.38 -17.27
C ASP A 216 -1.16 5.65 -17.40
N GLU A 217 -0.68 6.68 -16.71
CA GLU A 217 0.73 7.07 -16.70
C GLU A 217 1.63 5.97 -16.11
N ASP A 218 1.17 5.26 -15.08
CA ASP A 218 1.92 4.17 -14.45
C ASP A 218 2.00 2.95 -15.39
N ILE A 219 0.94 2.68 -16.15
CA ILE A 219 0.91 1.57 -17.13
C ILE A 219 1.85 1.86 -18.30
N ARG A 220 1.83 3.09 -18.83
CA ARG A 220 2.77 3.51 -19.88
C ARG A 220 4.22 3.45 -19.38
N ARG A 221 4.47 3.93 -18.16
CA ARG A 221 5.82 4.00 -17.60
C ARG A 221 6.47 2.62 -17.46
N GLN A 222 5.70 1.58 -17.14
CA GLN A 222 6.23 0.21 -17.03
C GLN A 222 6.96 -0.23 -18.30
N THR A 223 6.32 -0.08 -19.45
CA THR A 223 6.90 -0.52 -20.73
C THR A 223 7.89 0.47 -21.31
N GLU A 224 7.81 1.75 -20.97
CA GLU A 224 8.86 2.73 -21.28
C GLU A 224 10.20 2.30 -20.65
N ILE A 225 10.17 1.86 -19.38
CA ILE A 225 11.35 1.35 -18.68
C ILE A 225 11.88 0.08 -19.35
N LEU A 226 11.00 -0.91 -19.56
CA LEU A 226 11.40 -2.19 -20.17
C LEU A 226 11.87 -2.04 -21.63
N GLY A 227 11.40 -1.01 -22.33
CA GLY A 227 11.76 -0.72 -23.72
C GLY A 227 13.26 -0.46 -23.95
N GLY A 228 14.00 -0.08 -22.90
CA GLY A 228 15.45 0.07 -22.94
C GLY A 228 16.22 -1.23 -22.74
N THR A 229 15.59 -2.24 -22.13
CA THR A 229 16.29 -3.42 -21.59
C THR A 229 15.99 -4.71 -22.34
N PHE A 230 14.80 -4.85 -22.93
CA PHE A 230 14.36 -6.08 -23.59
C PHE A 230 14.39 -5.99 -25.12
N ASP A 231 14.66 -7.13 -25.77
CA ASP A 231 14.69 -7.28 -27.22
C ASP A 231 13.30 -7.62 -27.78
N GLU A 232 12.56 -8.47 -27.07
CA GLU A 232 11.18 -8.86 -27.42
C GLU A 232 10.24 -8.61 -26.23
N VAL A 233 9.08 -8.04 -26.51
CA VAL A 233 8.03 -7.76 -25.52
C VAL A 233 6.75 -8.47 -25.94
N ILE A 234 6.30 -9.41 -25.11
CA ILE A 234 5.03 -10.12 -25.30
C ILE A 234 4.05 -9.53 -24.29
N LEU A 235 3.09 -8.79 -24.81
CA LEU A 235 2.00 -8.23 -24.03
C LEU A 235 0.89 -9.27 -23.92
N TYR A 236 0.28 -9.41 -22.75
CA TYR A 236 -0.89 -10.27 -22.61
C TYR A 236 -2.05 -9.59 -21.89
N GLN A 237 -3.26 -10.05 -22.17
CA GLN A 237 -4.46 -9.65 -21.46
C GLN A 237 -5.32 -10.86 -21.12
N ASP A 238 -5.97 -10.82 -19.96
CA ASP A 238 -6.95 -11.81 -19.50
C ASP A 238 -8.33 -11.14 -19.34
N ALA A 239 -9.36 -11.95 -19.04
CA ALA A 239 -10.73 -11.46 -18.82
C ALA A 239 -10.88 -10.49 -17.62
N CYS A 240 -9.90 -10.41 -16.73
CA CYS A 240 -9.95 -9.57 -15.53
C CYS A 240 -9.35 -8.18 -15.76
N GLN A 241 -10.08 -7.29 -16.45
CA GLN A 241 -9.61 -5.95 -16.82
C GLN A 241 -9.70 -4.89 -15.69
N ARG A 242 -10.08 -5.28 -14.47
CA ARG A 242 -10.17 -4.44 -13.24
C ARG A 242 -10.77 -3.04 -13.47
N GLY A 243 -11.85 -2.96 -14.26
CA GLY A 243 -12.57 -1.71 -14.51
C GLY A 243 -12.23 -0.98 -15.82
N ARG A 244 -11.35 -1.54 -16.65
CA ARG A 244 -11.03 -1.05 -18.01
C ARG A 244 -11.74 -1.84 -19.10
N ALA A 245 -11.82 -1.27 -20.30
CA ALA A 245 -12.34 -1.97 -21.48
C ALA A 245 -11.31 -2.95 -22.06
N ASP A 246 -11.79 -3.98 -22.77
CA ASP A 246 -10.92 -4.94 -23.45
C ASP A 246 -9.95 -4.23 -24.41
N GLY A 247 -8.66 -4.60 -24.33
CA GLY A 247 -7.60 -3.99 -25.13
C GLY A 247 -7.08 -2.64 -24.63
N GLU A 248 -7.71 -2.02 -23.63
CA GLU A 248 -7.31 -0.70 -23.13
C GLU A 248 -5.92 -0.74 -22.46
N VAL A 249 -5.69 -1.72 -21.58
CA VAL A 249 -4.39 -1.94 -20.93
C VAL A 249 -3.29 -2.21 -21.96
N ILE A 250 -3.57 -3.06 -22.95
CA ILE A 250 -2.64 -3.36 -24.05
C ILE A 250 -2.30 -2.09 -24.84
N GLY A 251 -3.31 -1.24 -25.10
CA GLY A 251 -3.12 0.05 -25.76
C GLY A 251 -2.14 0.96 -25.01
N LEU A 252 -2.27 1.04 -23.68
CA LEU A 252 -1.38 1.84 -22.83
C LEU A 252 0.05 1.27 -22.77
N LEU A 253 0.18 -0.05 -22.64
CA LEU A 253 1.48 -0.72 -22.69
C LEU A 253 2.17 -0.51 -24.04
N ARG A 254 1.42 -0.54 -25.15
CA ARG A 254 1.96 -0.21 -26.48
C ARG A 254 2.42 1.25 -26.59
N GLN A 255 1.70 2.18 -25.96
CA GLN A 255 2.10 3.58 -25.93
C GLN A 255 3.43 3.78 -25.19
N GLY A 256 3.67 3.06 -24.09
CA GLY A 256 4.96 3.11 -23.38
C GLY A 256 6.14 2.59 -24.18
N LEU A 257 5.92 1.66 -25.12
CA LEU A 257 6.96 1.14 -26.02
C LEU A 257 7.29 2.08 -27.19
N VAL A 258 6.54 3.16 -27.40
CA VAL A 258 6.84 4.13 -28.47
C VAL A 258 8.17 4.81 -28.16
N GLY A 259 9.16 4.64 -29.04
CA GLY A 259 10.51 5.18 -28.86
C GLY A 259 11.45 4.27 -28.05
N ALA A 260 11.04 3.03 -27.75
CA ALA A 260 11.91 2.03 -27.14
C ALA A 260 13.22 1.86 -27.94
N SER A 261 14.36 1.94 -27.24
CA SER A 261 15.68 1.95 -27.86
C SER A 261 16.18 0.55 -28.25
N ARG A 262 15.71 -0.50 -27.54
CA ARG A 262 16.19 -1.87 -27.71
C ARG A 262 15.18 -2.80 -28.38
N VAL A 263 13.89 -2.62 -28.08
CA VAL A 263 12.83 -3.52 -28.53
C VAL A 263 12.80 -3.66 -30.05
N ARG A 264 12.80 -4.91 -30.53
CA ARG A 264 12.72 -5.29 -31.95
C ARG A 264 11.43 -6.00 -32.30
N HIS A 265 10.77 -6.60 -31.32
CA HIS A 265 9.52 -7.31 -31.53
C HIS A 265 8.53 -7.03 -30.41
N VAL A 266 7.27 -6.78 -30.79
CA VAL A 266 6.15 -6.62 -29.86
C VAL A 266 4.98 -7.47 -30.36
N GLU A 267 4.52 -8.40 -29.52
CA GLU A 267 3.36 -9.25 -29.78
C GLU A 267 2.31 -9.01 -28.68
N ALA A 268 1.02 -9.14 -29.00
CA ALA A 268 -0.06 -9.08 -28.02
C ALA A 268 -0.89 -10.36 -28.11
N ILE A 269 -1.16 -10.99 -26.97
CA ILE A 269 -1.80 -12.31 -26.86
C ILE A 269 -2.93 -12.26 -25.84
N ASP A 270 -4.05 -12.90 -26.16
CA ASP A 270 -5.13 -13.14 -25.19
C ASP A 270 -4.81 -14.42 -24.41
N GLY A 271 -4.66 -14.31 -23.09
CA GLY A 271 -4.33 -15.43 -22.20
C GLY A 271 -2.90 -15.41 -21.65
N GLU A 272 -2.76 -15.33 -20.32
CA GLU A 272 -1.47 -15.39 -19.62
C GLU A 272 -0.63 -16.63 -20.00
N PHE A 273 -1.20 -17.83 -19.92
CA PHE A 273 -0.44 -19.06 -20.18
C PHE A 273 0.01 -19.22 -21.64
N ILE A 274 -0.78 -18.71 -22.58
CA ILE A 274 -0.43 -18.71 -24.01
C ILE A 274 0.73 -17.74 -24.25
N ALA A 275 0.72 -16.58 -23.58
CA ALA A 275 1.82 -15.63 -23.65
C ALA A 275 3.11 -16.16 -23.02
N ILE A 276 3.00 -16.88 -21.90
CA ILE A 276 4.13 -17.59 -21.28
C ILE A 276 4.71 -18.63 -22.25
N ASP A 277 3.86 -19.51 -22.81
CA ASP A 277 4.29 -20.52 -23.75
C ASP A 277 4.98 -19.89 -24.98
N ARG A 278 4.41 -18.81 -25.52
CA ARG A 278 5.04 -18.06 -26.61
C ARG A 278 6.38 -17.45 -26.20
N GLY A 279 6.49 -16.93 -24.97
CA GLY A 279 7.74 -16.41 -24.44
C GLY A 279 8.83 -17.48 -24.36
N LEU A 280 8.47 -18.69 -23.93
CA LEU A 280 9.39 -19.84 -23.88
C LEU A 280 9.81 -20.32 -25.27
N GLU A 281 8.89 -20.39 -26.24
CA GLU A 281 9.16 -20.77 -27.64
C GLU A 281 10.17 -19.85 -28.33
N ARG A 282 10.29 -18.59 -27.87
CA ARG A 282 11.22 -17.61 -28.43
C ARG A 282 12.65 -17.77 -27.93
N LEU A 283 12.92 -18.62 -26.95
CA LEU A 283 14.22 -18.69 -26.28
C LEU A 283 15.19 -19.65 -26.96
N ALA A 284 16.45 -19.23 -27.07
CA ALA A 284 17.60 -20.08 -27.35
C ALA A 284 18.49 -20.23 -26.10
N THR A 285 19.46 -21.15 -26.16
CA THR A 285 20.43 -21.33 -25.07
C THR A 285 21.19 -20.03 -24.78
N GLY A 286 21.25 -19.64 -23.50
CA GLY A 286 21.87 -18.39 -23.05
C GLY A 286 20.92 -17.18 -23.01
N ASP A 287 19.73 -17.28 -23.59
CA ASP A 287 18.71 -16.23 -23.52
C ASP A 287 18.11 -16.12 -22.11
N LEU A 288 17.42 -15.01 -21.88
CA LEU A 288 16.67 -14.75 -20.65
C LEU A 288 15.24 -14.37 -20.96
N CYS A 289 14.29 -14.99 -20.25
CA CYS A 289 12.89 -14.60 -20.24
C CYS A 289 12.49 -14.10 -18.85
N LEU A 290 11.97 -12.88 -18.77
CA LEU A 290 11.28 -12.36 -17.60
C LEU A 290 9.77 -12.52 -17.81
N VAL A 291 9.09 -13.18 -16.89
CA VAL A 291 7.64 -13.37 -16.89
C VAL A 291 7.05 -12.62 -15.71
N LEU A 292 6.30 -11.56 -15.99
CA LEU A 292 5.56 -10.81 -15.00
C LEU A 292 4.16 -11.42 -14.88
N ILE A 293 3.96 -12.24 -13.84
CA ILE A 293 2.74 -13.04 -13.65
C ILE A 293 1.65 -12.24 -12.95
N ASP A 294 0.39 -12.51 -13.27
CA ASP A 294 -0.77 -12.00 -12.52
C ASP A 294 -1.38 -13.11 -11.64
N GLN A 295 -1.52 -14.32 -12.17
CA GLN A 295 -2.00 -15.49 -11.42
C GLN A 295 -0.84 -16.29 -10.82
N VAL A 296 -0.37 -15.87 -9.64
CA VAL A 296 0.89 -16.37 -9.06
C VAL A 296 0.96 -17.89 -8.95
N GLN A 297 -0.06 -18.56 -8.40
CA GLN A 297 0.04 -20.01 -8.15
C GLN A 297 -0.01 -20.80 -9.46
N GLU A 298 -0.94 -20.43 -10.34
CA GLU A 298 -1.25 -21.10 -11.59
C GLU A 298 -0.12 -20.90 -12.62
N ALA A 299 0.39 -19.66 -12.76
CA ALA A 299 1.49 -19.35 -13.67
C ALA A 299 2.78 -20.05 -13.23
N LEU A 300 3.05 -20.13 -11.92
CA LEU A 300 4.22 -20.86 -11.42
C LEU A 300 4.08 -22.37 -11.63
N ALA A 301 2.88 -22.94 -11.46
CA ALA A 301 2.62 -24.35 -11.77
C ALA A 301 2.83 -24.64 -13.26
N HIS A 302 2.31 -23.76 -14.13
CA HIS A 302 2.46 -23.83 -15.58
C HIS A 302 3.94 -23.76 -16.01
N LEU A 303 4.68 -22.78 -15.50
CA LEU A 303 6.11 -22.62 -15.76
C LEU A 303 6.91 -23.83 -15.28
N LYS A 304 6.62 -24.38 -14.10
CA LYS A 304 7.28 -25.59 -13.59
C LYS A 304 7.04 -26.80 -14.50
N ALA A 305 5.84 -26.96 -15.05
CA ALA A 305 5.52 -28.04 -15.98
C ALA A 305 6.25 -27.91 -17.33
N ARG A 306 6.57 -26.69 -17.77
CA ARG A 306 7.27 -26.40 -19.04
C ARG A 306 8.79 -26.32 -18.92
N CYS A 307 9.29 -25.94 -17.75
CA CYS A 307 10.72 -25.74 -17.48
C CYS A 307 11.36 -26.91 -16.73
N SER A 308 10.74 -28.09 -16.77
CA SER A 308 11.32 -29.31 -16.22
C SER A 308 12.08 -30.08 -17.31
N GLY A 309 13.40 -29.92 -17.28
CA GLY A 309 14.40 -30.61 -18.10
C GLY A 309 15.79 -30.32 -17.57
#